data_AF-K0JRL7-F1
#
_entry.id   AF-K0JRL7-F1
#
_cell.length_a   1.000
_cell.length_b   1.000
_cell.length_c   1.000
_cell.angle_alpha   90.00
_cell.angle_beta   90.00
_cell.angle_gamma   90.00
#
_symmetry.space_group_name_H-M   'P 1'
#
loop_
_entity.id
_entity.type
_entity.pdbx_description
1 polymer ?
#
loop_
_entity_poly.entity_id
_entity_poly.type
_entity_poly.pdbx_seq_one_letter_code
_entity_poly.pdbx_strand_id
1 'polypeptide(L)'
;MDSLGELEYEARTFQPRLFALVGVSARQEDDPGFVAWGMEFEEPRSAVLWSEDGGTWQSTSAAALLARHQLLGDARLIWLEG
;
A
#
# COMPACT_ATOMS: atom_id res chain seq x y z
N MET A 1 -32.73 -7.53 -3.94
CA MET A 1 -31.32 -7.65 -4.38
C MET A 1 -30.91 -9.06 -4.05
N ASP A 2 -30.23 -9.78 -4.94
CA ASP A 2 -29.63 -11.06 -4.55
C ASP A 2 -28.30 -10.80 -3.82
N SER A 3 -27.79 -11.83 -3.15
CA SER A 3 -26.58 -11.69 -2.33
C SER A 3 -25.34 -11.29 -3.15
N LEU A 4 -25.31 -11.57 -4.46
CA LEU A 4 -24.19 -11.15 -5.31
C LEU A 4 -24.25 -9.65 -5.59
N GLY A 5 -25.45 -9.11 -5.87
CA GLY A 5 -25.63 -7.67 -6.08
C GLY A 5 -25.27 -6.82 -4.84
N GLU A 6 -25.51 -7.33 -3.63
CA GLU A 6 -25.09 -6.66 -2.39
C GLU A 6 -23.56 -6.61 -2.27
N LEU A 7 -22.87 -7.73 -2.54
CA LEU A 7 -21.41 -7.79 -2.52
C LEU A 7 -20.75 -6.90 -3.59
N GLU A 8 -21.35 -6.83 -4.79
CA GLU A 8 -20.89 -5.92 -5.84
C GLU A 8 -21.04 -4.44 -5.45
N TYR A 9 -22.15 -4.09 -4.80
CA TYR A 9 -22.37 -2.74 -4.28
C TYR A 9 -21.33 -2.38 -3.20
N GLU A 10 -21.06 -3.29 -2.27
CA GLU A 10 -20.03 -3.11 -1.24
C GLU A 10 -18.63 -2.92 -1.88
N ALA A 11 -18.24 -3.78 -2.82
CA ALA A 11 -16.93 -3.68 -3.47
C ALA A 11 -16.71 -2.33 -4.17
N ARG A 12 -17.76 -1.77 -4.79
CA ARG A 12 -17.71 -0.46 -5.44
C ARG A 12 -17.71 0.69 -4.44
N THR A 13 -18.45 0.54 -3.35
CA THR A 13 -18.57 1.56 -2.29
C THR A 13 -17.28 1.70 -1.50
N PHE A 14 -16.65 0.57 -1.17
CA PHE A 14 -15.45 0.49 -0.33
C PHE A 14 -14.18 0.24 -1.15
N GLN A 15 -14.18 0.61 -2.44
CA GLN A 15 -13.00 0.46 -3.30
C GLN A 15 -11.79 1.14 -2.66
N PRO A 16 -10.63 0.47 -2.54
CA PRO A 16 -9.48 1.06 -1.91
C PRO A 16 -8.79 2.06 -2.84
N ARG A 17 -8.12 3.04 -2.24
CA ARG A 17 -7.22 3.95 -2.97
C ARG A 17 -5.89 3.26 -3.21
N LEU A 18 -5.43 3.24 -4.45
CA LEU A 18 -4.17 2.63 -4.81
C LEU A 18 -3.00 3.59 -4.57
N PHE A 19 -1.86 3.05 -4.14
CA PHE A 19 -0.64 3.81 -3.95
C PHE A 19 0.60 2.99 -4.29
N ALA A 20 1.70 3.67 -4.56
CA ALA A 20 3.04 3.10 -4.60
C ALA A 20 3.88 3.63 -3.44
N LEU A 21 4.79 2.82 -2.96
CA LEU A 21 5.84 3.19 -2.01
C LEU A 21 7.18 2.96 -2.68
N VAL A 22 7.93 4.04 -2.86
CA VAL A 22 9.24 4.03 -3.51
C VAL A 22 10.30 4.50 -2.54
N GLY A 23 11.49 3.92 -2.56
CA GLY A 23 12.54 4.34 -1.66
C GLY A 23 13.92 3.78 -1.98
N VAL A 24 14.92 4.26 -1.24
CA VAL A 24 16.30 3.80 -1.30
C VAL A 24 16.75 3.44 0.11
N SER A 25 17.38 2.28 0.26
CA SER A 25 17.85 1.79 1.57
C SER A 25 19.22 2.39 1.87
N ALA A 26 19.39 2.98 3.06
CA ALA A 26 20.69 3.47 3.50
C ALA A 26 21.66 2.35 3.92
N ARG A 27 21.20 1.08 3.93
CA ARG A 27 21.91 -0.07 4.49
C ARG A 27 22.49 -1.04 3.45
N GLN A 28 22.18 -0.87 2.18
CA GLN A 28 22.68 -1.76 1.13
C GLN A 28 23.44 -0.92 0.10
N GLU A 29 24.76 -1.08 0.08
CA GLU A 29 25.64 -0.40 -0.90
C GLU A 29 25.34 -0.80 -2.35
N ASP A 30 24.70 -1.96 -2.56
CA ASP A 30 24.38 -2.53 -3.89
C ASP A 30 22.87 -2.57 -4.22
N ASP A 31 22.00 -1.98 -3.40
CA ASP A 31 20.55 -1.99 -3.63
C ASP A 31 20.10 -0.66 -4.28
N PRO A 32 19.64 -0.67 -5.54
CA PRO A 32 19.25 0.55 -6.26
C PRO A 32 17.99 1.21 -5.69
N GLY A 33 17.33 0.59 -4.71
CA GLY A 33 16.07 1.04 -4.14
C GLY A 33 14.94 0.07 -4.44
N PHE A 34 13.77 0.35 -3.89
CA PHE A 34 12.60 -0.51 -3.99
C PHE A 34 11.40 0.26 -4.54
N VAL A 35 10.53 -0.49 -5.21
CA VAL A 35 9.17 -0.09 -5.58
C VAL A 35 8.23 -1.15 -5.05
N ALA A 36 7.20 -0.71 -4.33
CA ALA A 36 6.15 -1.56 -3.79
C ALA A 36 4.79 -0.92 -4.08
N TRP A 37 3.76 -1.74 -4.20
CA TRP A 37 2.40 -1.33 -4.56
C TRP A 37 1.44 -1.67 -3.44
N GLY A 38 0.50 -0.79 -3.17
CA GLY A 38 -0.42 -0.95 -2.07
C GLY A 38 -1.80 -0.40 -2.35
N MET A 39 -2.70 -0.72 -1.43
CA MET A 39 -4.07 -0.26 -1.43
C MET A 39 -4.48 0.12 0.00
N GLU A 40 -5.15 1.25 0.16
CA GLU A 40 -5.68 1.76 1.43
C GLU A 40 -7.20 1.80 1.40
N PHE A 41 -7.82 1.17 2.38
CA PHE A 41 -9.27 1.17 2.62
C PHE A 41 -9.61 2.24 3.65
N GLU A 42 -10.63 3.04 3.37
CA GLU A 42 -11.13 4.04 4.33
C GLU A 42 -12.04 3.40 5.39
N GLU A 43 -12.80 2.36 5.00
CA GLU A 43 -13.72 1.62 5.86
C GLU A 43 -13.71 0.12 5.49
N PRO A 44 -13.18 -0.77 6.34
CA PRO A 44 -12.42 -0.49 7.56
C PRO A 44 -11.04 0.11 7.26
N ARG A 45 -10.55 1.01 8.13
CA ARG A 45 -9.21 1.60 8.00
C ARG A 45 -8.11 0.54 8.01
N SER A 46 -7.53 0.30 6.84
CA SER A 46 -6.45 -0.66 6.66
C SER A 46 -5.66 -0.34 5.40
N ALA A 47 -4.40 -0.75 5.37
CA ALA A 47 -3.59 -0.69 4.17
C ALA A 47 -2.74 -1.95 4.04
N VAL A 48 -2.55 -2.40 2.81
CA VAL A 48 -1.63 -3.49 2.46
C VAL A 48 -0.64 -2.99 1.42
N LEU A 49 0.61 -3.41 1.57
CA LEU A 49 1.70 -3.14 0.64
C LEU A 49 2.32 -4.46 0.23
N TRP A 50 2.54 -4.62 -1.06
CA TRP A 50 3.19 -5.76 -1.67
C TRP A 50 4.42 -5.29 -2.46
N SER A 51 5.49 -6.07 -2.40
CA SER A 51 6.75 -5.84 -3.11
C SER A 51 7.13 -7.07 -3.93
N GLU A 52 7.78 -6.86 -5.07
CA GLU A 52 8.21 -7.93 -6.00
C GLU A 52 9.17 -8.95 -5.38
N ASP A 53 9.90 -8.54 -4.35
CA ASP A 53 10.76 -9.41 -3.54
C ASP A 53 9.98 -10.41 -2.67
N GLY A 54 8.65 -10.41 -2.76
CA GLY A 54 7.75 -11.30 -2.01
C GLY A 54 7.32 -10.74 -0.67
N GLY A 55 7.75 -9.53 -0.30
CA GLY A 55 7.34 -8.86 0.92
C GLY A 55 5.87 -8.44 0.87
N THR A 56 5.13 -8.71 1.95
CA THR A 56 3.78 -8.16 2.16
C THR A 56 3.66 -7.60 3.57
N TRP A 57 3.22 -6.35 3.67
CA TRP A 57 3.04 -5.65 4.93
C TRP A 57 1.63 -5.12 5.05
N GLN A 58 1.10 -5.15 6.27
CA GLN A 58 -0.21 -4.61 6.60
C GLN A 58 -0.08 -3.54 7.68
N SER A 59 -0.93 -2.53 7.60
CA SER A 59 -1.01 -1.49 8.62
C SER A 59 -2.39 -0.84 8.65
N THR A 60 -2.56 0.16 9.52
CA THR A 60 -3.81 0.92 9.65
C THR A 60 -3.96 2.01 8.58
N SER A 61 -2.88 2.36 7.89
CA SER A 61 -2.86 3.34 6.80
C SER A 61 -1.60 3.20 5.94
N ALA A 62 -1.64 3.72 4.73
CA ALA A 62 -0.50 3.88 3.84
C ALA A 62 0.54 4.83 4.45
N ALA A 63 0.11 5.84 5.22
CA ALA A 63 1.00 6.72 5.98
C ALA A 63 1.80 5.95 7.06
N ALA A 64 1.18 4.99 7.75
CA ALA A 64 1.87 4.15 8.71
C ALA A 64 2.88 3.19 8.03
N LEU A 65 2.55 2.67 6.84
CA LEU A 65 3.49 1.91 6.02
C LEU A 65 4.68 2.77 5.58
N LEU A 66 4.44 4.01 5.13
CA LEU A 66 5.50 4.97 4.80
C LEU A 66 6.42 5.22 5.99
N ALA A 67 5.86 5.54 7.16
CA ALA A 67 6.65 5.81 8.36
C ALA A 67 7.55 4.62 8.73
N ARG A 68 7.04 3.38 8.58
CA ARG A 68 7.84 2.17 8.82
C ARG A 68 9.03 2.05 7.86
N HIS A 69 8.84 2.33 6.57
CA HIS A 69 9.90 2.21 5.57
C HIS A 69 10.92 3.35 5.66
N GLN A 70 10.49 4.53 6.13
CA GLN A 70 11.39 5.66 6.43
C GLN A 70 12.37 5.38 7.58
N LEU A 71 12.14 4.34 8.41
CA LEU A 71 13.12 3.89 9.40
C LEU A 71 14.35 3.23 8.78
N LEU A 72 14.28 2.82 7.51
CA LEU A 72 15.33 2.07 6.82
C LEU A 72 16.06 2.90 5.74
N GLY A 73 15.51 4.06 5.36
CA GLY A 73 16.08 4.94 4.35
C GLY A 73 15.07 5.99 3.87
N ASP A 74 15.38 6.62 2.74
CA ASP A 74 14.45 7.58 2.14
C ASP A 74 13.31 6.83 1.45
N ALA A 75 12.08 7.20 1.77
CA ALA A 75 10.90 6.63 1.13
C ALA A 75 9.82 7.69 0.91
N ARG A 76 9.02 7.48 -0.14
CA ARG A 76 7.90 8.33 -0.54
C ARG A 76 6.69 7.49 -0.87
N LEU A 77 5.52 8.02 -0.51
CA LEU A 77 4.22 7.50 -0.89
C LEU A 77 3.71 8.31 -2.08
N ILE A 78 3.24 7.60 -3.11
CA ILE A 78 2.65 8.18 -4.31
C ILE A 78 1.24 7.60 -4.44
N TRP A 79 0.21 8.44 -4.38
CA TRP A 79 -1.14 8.01 -4.70
C TRP A 79 -1.23 7.76 -6.21
N LEU A 80 -1.70 6.58 -6.59
CA LEU A 80 -1.91 6.21 -7.98
C LEU A 80 -3.33 6.65 -8.31
N GLU A 81 -3.47 7.79 -8.97
CA GLU A 81 -4.76 8.18 -9.53
C GLU A 81 -5.16 7.14 -10.59
N GLY A 82 -6.42 6.69 -10.51
CA GLY A 82 -7.02 5.79 -11.49
C GLY A 82 -7.55 6.53 -12.71
#